data_AF-E9HRK5-F1
#
_entry.id   AF-E9HRK5-F1
#
_cell.length_a   1.000
_cell.length_b   1.000
_cell.length_c   1.000
_cell.angle_alpha   90.00
_cell.angle_beta   90.00
_cell.angle_gamma   90.00
#
_symmetry.space_group_name_H-M   'P 1'
#
loop_
_entity.id
_entity.type
_entity.pdbx_description
1 polymer ?
#
loop_
_entity_poly.entity_id
_entity_poly.type
_entity_poly.pdbx_seq_one_letter_code
_entity_poly.pdbx_strand_id
1 'polypeptide(L)' 'SGGTAGGGKIELFCICRKPYDNSKFYVGCDLCSNWFHGDCVGIMEVMSQTMTEFVCNGCKTV' A
#
# COMPACT_ATOMS: atom_id res chain seq x y z
N SER A 1 18.49 14.27 16.47
CA SER A 1 18.13 12.91 16.91
C SER A 1 17.13 12.35 15.92
N GLY A 2 17.38 11.34 15.09
CA GLY A 2 18.54 10.50 14.86
C GLY A 2 18.37 9.78 13.50
N GLY A 3 19.44 9.13 13.03
CA GLY A 3 19.36 8.11 11.98
C GLY A 3 19.89 8.50 10.60
N THR A 4 21.19 8.75 10.49
CA THR A 4 21.98 8.62 9.25
C THR A 4 22.27 7.13 9.01
N ALA A 5 21.95 6.56 7.83
CA ALA A 5 22.72 5.47 7.19
C ALA A 5 22.09 4.95 5.87
N GLY A 6 22.88 4.92 4.79
CA GLY A 6 22.79 3.87 3.76
C GLY A 6 21.91 4.14 2.54
N GLY A 7 22.46 4.80 1.53
CA GLY A 7 21.84 5.08 0.23
C GLY A 7 21.62 3.86 -0.67
N GLY A 8 20.64 3.03 -0.34
CA GLY A 8 19.84 2.29 -1.30
C GLY A 8 18.46 2.94 -1.36
N LYS A 9 17.99 3.38 -2.54
CA LYS A 9 16.62 3.90 -2.68
C LYS A 9 15.65 2.73 -2.50
N ILE A 10 15.26 2.44 -1.26
CA ILE A 10 14.23 1.44 -0.98
C ILE A 10 12.90 2.10 -1.35
N GLU A 11 12.22 1.55 -2.35
CA GLU A 11 10.89 2.03 -2.70
C GLU A 11 9.92 1.72 -1.56
N LEU A 12 9.28 2.78 -1.06
CA LEU A 12 8.34 2.70 0.06
C LEU A 12 6.92 2.77 -0.49
N PHE A 13 6.15 1.74 -0.17
CA PHE A 13 4.78 1.57 -0.59
C PHE A 13 3.82 1.81 0.58
N CYS A 14 2.53 1.83 0.26
CA CYS A 14 1.43 2.02 1.19
C CYS A 14 1.47 3.36 1.96
N ILE A 15 0.40 3.65 2.70
CA ILE A 15 0.33 4.81 3.61
C ILE A 15 1.28 4.68 4.81
N CYS A 16 1.70 3.45 5.16
CA CYS A 16 2.62 3.19 6.26
C CYS A 16 4.09 3.43 5.90
N ARG A 17 4.39 3.75 4.62
CA ARG A 17 5.73 4.06 4.10
C ARG A 17 6.76 2.98 4.45
N LYS A 18 6.44 1.74 4.11
CA LYS A 18 7.30 0.56 4.35
C LYS A 18 7.82 -0.02 3.04
N PRO A 19 8.97 -0.73 3.08
CA PRO A 19 9.48 -1.48 1.93
C PRO A 19 8.44 -2.52 1.45
N TYR A 20 8.59 -2.98 0.23
CA TYR A 20 7.86 -4.16 -0.24
C TYR A 20 8.23 -5.39 0.61
N ASP A 21 7.20 -6.11 1.04
CA ASP A 21 7.27 -7.35 1.81
C ASP A 21 6.36 -8.37 1.15
N ASN A 22 6.92 -9.43 0.57
CA ASN A 22 6.18 -10.47 -0.16
C ASN A 22 5.28 -11.35 0.73
N SER A 23 5.43 -11.28 2.05
CA SER A 23 4.61 -12.04 3.01
C SER A 23 3.32 -11.30 3.38
N LYS A 24 3.12 -10.09 2.85
CA LYS A 24 1.92 -9.28 3.08
C LYS A 24 1.00 -9.29 1.87
N PHE A 25 -0.30 -9.20 2.13
CA PHE A 25 -1.30 -8.98 1.10
C PHE A 25 -1.36 -7.50 0.71
N TYR A 26 -1.41 -7.22 -0.59
CA TYR A 26 -1.53 -5.87 -1.14
C TYR A 26 -2.71 -5.76 -2.09
N VAL A 27 -3.30 -4.58 -2.11
CA VAL A 27 -4.31 -4.16 -3.07
C VAL A 27 -3.78 -2.94 -3.82
N GLY A 28 -3.93 -2.94 -5.15
CA GLY A 28 -3.50 -1.86 -6.04
C GLY A 28 -4.62 -0.86 -6.26
N CYS A 29 -4.33 0.43 -6.16
CA CYS A 29 -5.31 1.50 -6.43
C CYS A 29 -5.41 1.81 -7.93
N ASP A 30 -6.63 1.77 -8.48
CA ASP A 30 -6.88 2.05 -9.91
C ASP A 30 -6.57 3.50 -10.32
N LEU A 31 -6.62 4.45 -9.39
CA LEU A 31 -6.43 5.88 -9.70
C LEU A 31 -4.97 6.35 -9.61
N CYS A 32 -4.20 5.86 -8.64
CA CYS A 32 -2.82 6.30 -8.44
C CYS A 32 -1.79 5.20 -8.72
N SER A 33 -2.22 4.01 -9.12
CA SER A 33 -1.36 2.84 -9.41
C SER A 33 -0.37 2.50 -8.29
N ASN A 34 -0.73 2.82 -7.04
CA ASN A 34 0.09 2.56 -5.86
C ASN A 34 -0.44 1.33 -5.12
N TRP A 35 0.44 0.68 -4.36
CA TRP A 35 0.17 -0.55 -3.64
C TRP A 35 -0.03 -0.30 -2.15
N PHE A 36 -1.05 -0.93 -1.57
CA PHE A 36 -1.42 -0.75 -0.18
C PHE A 36 -1.59 -2.09 0.52
N HIS A 37 -1.07 -2.23 1.73
CA HIS A 37 -1.40 -3.39 2.57
C HIS A 37 -2.89 -3.41 2.84
N GLY A 38 -3.53 -4.57 2.65
CA GLY A 38 -4.95 -4.74 2.94
C GLY A 38 -5.31 -4.28 4.36
N ASP A 39 -4.52 -4.68 5.36
CA ASP A 39 -4.67 -4.24 6.75
C ASP A 39 -4.63 -2.71 6.93
N CYS A 40 -3.77 -2.01 6.18
CA CYS A 40 -3.65 -0.55 6.29
C CYS A 40 -4.85 0.20 5.69
N VAL A 41 -5.56 -0.41 4.75
CA VAL A 41 -6.72 0.19 4.07
C VAL A 41 -8.04 -0.50 4.41
N GLY A 42 -8.03 -1.45 5.35
CA GLY A 42 -9.22 -2.18 5.80
C GLY A 42 -9.78 -3.17 4.78
N ILE A 43 -8.97 -3.67 3.86
CA ILE A 43 -9.36 -4.67 2.86
C ILE A 43 -8.75 -6.01 3.21
N MET A 44 -9.60 -7.01 3.40
CA MET A 44 -9.16 -8.39 3.58
C MET A 44 -8.98 -9.09 2.23
N GLU A 45 -8.10 -10.09 2.16
CA GLU A 45 -7.89 -10.88 0.94
C GLU A 45 -9.20 -11.47 0.40
N VAL A 46 -10.06 -12.00 1.29
CA VAL A 46 -11.38 -12.51 0.89
C VAL A 46 -12.31 -11.44 0.30
N MET A 47 -12.24 -10.20 0.79
CA MET A 47 -13.00 -9.10 0.20
C MET A 47 -12.49 -8.79 -1.21
N SER A 48 -11.16 -8.77 -1.39
CA SER A 48 -10.54 -8.47 -2.67
C SER A 48 -10.92 -9.44 -3.79
N GLN A 49 -11.22 -10.71 -3.46
CA GLN A 49 -11.69 -11.69 -4.44
C GLN A 49 -13.04 -11.33 -5.08
N THR A 50 -13.84 -10.53 -4.38
CA THR A 50 -15.14 -10.03 -4.88
C THR A 50 -15.09 -8.60 -5.40
N MET A 51 -13.96 -7.91 -5.21
CA MET A 51 -13.77 -6.54 -5.66
C MET A 51 -13.11 -6.53 -7.04
N THR A 52 -13.74 -5.82 -7.98
CA THR A 52 -13.17 -5.61 -9.32
C THR A 52 -12.25 -4.39 -9.38
N GLU A 53 -12.49 -3.40 -8.51
CA GLU A 53 -11.81 -2.12 -8.50
C GLU A 53 -11.52 -1.73 -7.05
N PHE A 54 -10.35 -1.13 -6.81
CA PHE A 54 -10.00 -0.56 -5.52
C PHE A 54 -9.51 0.87 -5.68
N VAL A 55 -10.12 1.77 -4.91
CA VAL A 55 -9.67 3.16 -4.80
C VAL A 55 -9.23 3.42 -3.36
N CYS A 56 -7.99 3.89 -3.19
CA CYS A 56 -7.44 4.19 -1.87
C CYS A 56 -8.10 5.43 -1.26
N ASN A 57 -8.03 5.58 0.07
CA ASN A 57 -8.69 6.68 0.76
C ASN A 57 -8.22 8.06 0.29
N GLY A 58 -6.93 8.23 -0.05
CA GLY A 58 -6.42 9.49 -0.58
C GLY A 58 -7.04 9.88 -1.93
N CYS A 59 -7.30 8.88 -2.79
CA CYS A 59 -7.96 9.08 -4.08
C CYS A 59 -9.50 9.17 -3.97
N LYS A 60 -10.10 8.73 -2.85
CA LYS A 60 -11.53 8.93 -2.58
C LYS A 60 -11.84 10.34 -2.05
N THR A 61 -10.84 11.03 -1.50
CA THR A 61 -10.98 12.35 -0.88
C THR A 61 -10.57 13.51 -1.79
N VAL A 62 -10.17 13.23 -3.03
CA VAL A 62 -9.96 14.25 -4.08
C VAL A 62 -11.27 14.56 -4.79
#